data_AF-A0A556CR26-F1
#
_entry.id   AF-A0A556CR26-F1
#
_cell.length_a   1.000
_cell.length_b   1.000
_cell.length_c   1.000
_cell.angle_alpha   90.00
_cell.angle_beta   90.00
_cell.angle_gamma   90.00
#
_symmetry.space_group_name_H-M   'P 1'
#
loop_
_entity.id
_entity.type
_entity.pdbx_description
1 polymer ?
#
loop_
_entity_poly.entity_id
_entity_poly.type
_entity_poly.pdbx_seq_one_letter_code
_entity_poly.pdbx_strand_id
1 'polypeptide(L)'
;MVLKIGRKIYYEIATGNIILITSEMQNNVVETTVEQDIDMYTELSQRNRESFGMLQLQYGEYSEEFARCNGYRIDLQTKKILFSYPSEENPTPDPIYQPSLTEKIDG
;
A
#
# COMPACT_ATOMS: atom_id res chain seq x y z
N MET A 1 6.95 -25.65 7.19
CA MET A 1 6.68 -24.23 7.54
C MET A 1 6.19 -23.55 6.26
N VAL A 2 5.05 -22.87 6.29
CA VAL A 2 4.55 -22.13 5.12
C VAL A 2 5.13 -20.73 5.15
N LEU A 3 5.82 -20.33 4.08
CA LEU A 3 6.28 -18.94 3.93
C LEU A 3 5.08 -18.08 3.53
N LYS A 4 4.95 -16.91 4.16
CA LYS A 4 3.90 -15.91 3.90
C LYS A 4 4.57 -14.56 3.74
N ILE A 5 4.32 -13.90 2.61
CA ILE A 5 4.91 -12.61 2.24
C ILE A 5 3.76 -11.64 1.99
N GLY A 6 3.74 -10.53 2.71
CA GLY A 6 2.73 -9.50 2.52
C GLY A 6 2.95 -8.69 1.25
N ARG A 7 2.09 -7.71 1.02
CA ARG A 7 2.17 -6.82 -0.15
C ARG A 7 3.32 -5.83 0.01
N LYS A 8 3.95 -5.47 -1.11
CA LYS A 8 4.78 -4.28 -1.21
C LYS A 8 3.95 -3.15 -1.77
N ILE A 9 4.07 -1.99 -1.15
CA ILE A 9 3.46 -0.75 -1.60
C ILE A 9 4.57 0.18 -2.04
N TYR A 10 4.63 0.46 -3.34
CA TYR A 10 5.51 1.46 -3.91
C TYR A 10 4.77 2.78 -4.01
N TYR A 11 5.40 3.86 -3.57
CA TYR A 11 4.77 5.17 -3.50
C TYR A 11 5.76 6.30 -3.81
N GLU A 12 5.25 7.40 -4.35
CA GLU A 12 6.04 8.62 -4.58
C GLU A 12 6.41 9.27 -3.25
N ILE A 13 7.70 9.53 -3.03
CA ILE A 13 8.17 10.13 -1.76
C ILE A 13 7.68 11.58 -1.61
N ALA A 14 7.47 12.28 -2.71
CA ALA A 14 7.05 13.69 -2.70
C ALA A 14 5.57 13.88 -2.35
N THR A 15 4.71 12.93 -2.71
CA THR A 15 3.24 13.08 -2.65
C THR A 15 2.57 12.05 -1.76
N GLY A 16 3.19 10.89 -1.55
CA GLY A 16 2.59 9.73 -0.89
C GLY A 16 1.66 8.94 -1.82
N ASN A 17 1.56 9.31 -3.10
CA ASN A 17 0.71 8.61 -4.07
C ASN A 17 1.24 7.20 -4.34
N ILE A 18 0.34 6.22 -4.40
CA ILE A 18 0.72 4.85 -4.72
C ILE A 18 1.03 4.72 -6.21
N ILE A 19 2.15 4.07 -6.50
CA ILE A 19 2.61 3.75 -7.85
C ILE A 19 2.21 2.31 -8.20
N LEU A 20 2.46 1.38 -7.29
CA LEU A 20 2.25 -0.05 -7.50
C LEU A 20 2.00 -0.75 -6.15
N ILE A 21 1.11 -1.73 -6.16
CA ILE A 21 0.94 -2.69 -5.06
C ILE A 21 1.17 -4.10 -5.59
N THR A 22 2.09 -4.84 -4.99
CA THR A 22 2.28 -6.26 -5.31
C THR A 22 1.25 -7.11 -4.57
N SER A 23 0.97 -8.30 -5.12
CA SER A 23 0.08 -9.25 -4.47
C SER A 23 0.77 -9.95 -3.30
N GLU A 24 -0.01 -10.44 -2.35
CA GLU A 24 0.48 -11.32 -1.29
C GLU A 24 0.86 -12.67 -1.87
N MET A 25 1.85 -13.32 -1.26
CA MET A 25 2.39 -14.59 -1.71
C MET A 25 2.48 -15.57 -0.54
N GLN A 26 2.21 -16.85 -0.81
CA GLN A 26 2.33 -17.91 0.19
C GLN A 26 2.78 -19.24 -0.41
N ASN A 27 3.28 -20.13 0.44
CA ASN A 27 3.78 -21.47 0.13
C ASN A 27 5.16 -21.45 -0.57
N ASN A 28 5.24 -21.92 -1.82
CA ASN A 28 6.51 -22.11 -2.52
C ASN A 28 6.91 -20.85 -3.31
N VAL A 29 7.08 -19.76 -2.57
CA VAL A 29 7.32 -18.41 -3.10
C VAL A 29 8.64 -17.87 -2.59
N VAL A 30 9.20 -16.88 -3.29
CA VAL A 30 10.43 -16.19 -2.91
C VAL A 30 10.13 -14.70 -2.89
N GLU A 31 10.57 -14.01 -1.85
CA GLU A 31 10.46 -12.56 -1.77
C GLU A 31 11.39 -11.91 -2.80
N THR A 32 10.83 -11.05 -3.64
CA THR A 32 11.62 -10.27 -4.60
C THR A 32 12.41 -9.17 -3.87
N THR A 33 13.50 -8.68 -4.44
CA THR A 33 14.12 -7.42 -3.98
C THR A 33 13.47 -6.23 -4.68
N VAL A 34 13.73 -5.02 -4.17
CA VAL A 34 13.25 -3.80 -4.84
C VAL A 34 13.80 -3.68 -6.26
N GLU A 35 15.06 -4.08 -6.48
CA GLU A 35 15.70 -4.06 -7.80
C GLU A 35 15.04 -5.05 -8.76
N GLN A 36 14.70 -6.26 -8.29
CA GLN A 36 13.96 -7.23 -9.10
C GLN A 36 12.56 -6.73 -9.45
N ASP A 37 11.88 -6.05 -8.52
CA ASP A 37 10.58 -5.45 -8.79
C ASP A 37 10.70 -4.29 -9.79
N ILE A 38 11.77 -3.50 -9.73
CA ILE A 38 12.06 -2.44 -10.71
C ILE A 38 12.24 -3.02 -12.12
N ASP A 39 12.97 -4.13 -12.24
CA ASP A 39 13.18 -4.78 -13.54
C ASP A 39 11.89 -5.42 -14.08
N MET A 40 10.99 -5.85 -13.20
CA MET A 40 9.74 -6.54 -13.55
C MET A 40 8.59 -5.57 -13.91
N TYR A 41 8.50 -4.42 -13.24
CA TYR A 41 7.38 -3.50 -13.36
C TYR A 41 7.77 -2.20 -14.07
N THR A 42 7.09 -1.93 -15.19
CA THR A 42 7.37 -0.75 -16.02
C THR A 42 7.09 0.56 -15.29
N GLU A 43 6.10 0.56 -14.40
CA GLU A 43 5.77 1.67 -13.52
C GLU A 43 6.94 2.05 -12.61
N LEU A 44 7.77 1.08 -12.21
CA LEU A 44 8.94 1.36 -11.39
C LEU A 44 10.16 1.68 -12.26
N SER A 45 10.39 0.93 -13.35
CA SER A 45 11.58 1.09 -14.21
C SER A 45 11.69 2.45 -14.89
N GLN A 46 10.57 3.12 -15.16
CA GLN A 46 10.56 4.44 -15.78
C GLN A 46 10.81 5.60 -14.80
N ARG A 47 10.92 5.32 -13.50
CA ARG A 47 11.08 6.35 -12.44
C ARG A 47 12.51 6.37 -11.92
N ASN A 48 12.93 7.51 -11.38
CA ASN A 48 14.18 7.57 -10.62
C ASN A 48 14.01 6.77 -9.31
N ARG A 49 14.96 5.88 -9.00
CA ARG A 49 14.94 5.09 -7.76
C ARG A 49 14.76 5.94 -6.50
N GLU A 50 15.30 7.16 -6.49
CA GLU A 50 15.22 8.09 -5.37
C GLU A 50 13.88 8.83 -5.27
N SER A 51 13.02 8.75 -6.31
CA SER A 51 11.71 9.42 -6.31
C SER A 51 10.61 8.62 -5.63
N PHE A 52 10.85 7.34 -5.30
CA PHE A 52 9.85 6.46 -4.71
C PHE A 52 10.39 5.61 -3.56
N GLY A 53 9.50 5.33 -2.60
CA GLY A 53 9.73 4.46 -1.45
C GLY A 53 9.02 3.12 -1.63
N MET A 54 9.32 2.19 -0.72
CA MET A 54 8.65 0.89 -0.62
C MET A 54 8.29 0.63 0.84
N LEU A 55 7.04 0.26 1.09
CA LEU A 55 6.54 -0.22 2.37
C LEU A 55 6.14 -1.69 2.20
N GLN A 56 6.78 -2.59 2.95
CA GLN A 56 6.44 -4.00 3.01
C GLN A 56 5.47 -4.22 4.17
N LEU A 57 4.26 -4.69 3.86
CA LEU A 57 3.26 -5.07 4.86
C LEU A 57 3.48 -6.51 5.34
N GLN A 58 2.94 -6.84 6.51
CA GLN A 58 2.77 -8.24 6.93
C GLN A 58 1.71 -8.93 6.07
N TYR A 59 1.79 -10.26 5.98
CA TYR A 59 0.77 -11.05 5.28
C TYR A 59 -0.59 -10.90 6.00
N GLY A 60 -1.60 -10.48 5.25
CA GLY A 60 -2.96 -10.23 5.72
C GLY A 60 -3.17 -8.82 6.28
N GLU A 61 -2.12 -8.01 6.44
CA GLU A 61 -2.23 -6.66 7.01
C GLU A 61 -3.11 -5.77 6.11
N TYR A 62 -4.08 -5.11 6.74
CA TYR A 62 -5.06 -4.24 6.09
C TYR A 62 -5.95 -4.92 5.03
N SER A 63 -6.10 -6.25 5.05
CA SER A 63 -6.93 -6.97 4.06
C SER A 63 -8.39 -6.50 4.04
N GLU A 64 -8.95 -6.18 5.20
CA GLU A 64 -10.31 -5.65 5.31
C GLU A 64 -10.40 -4.24 4.74
N GLU A 65 -9.44 -3.38 5.05
CA GLU A 65 -9.38 -2.01 4.54
C GLU A 65 -9.25 -1.97 3.03
N PHE A 66 -8.37 -2.77 2.43
CA PHE A 66 -8.25 -2.88 0.98
C PHE A 66 -9.54 -3.35 0.31
N ALA A 67 -10.35 -4.17 0.99
CA ALA A 67 -11.65 -4.63 0.48
C ALA A 67 -12.76 -3.57 0.59
N ARG A 68 -12.64 -2.60 1.50
CA ARG A 68 -13.69 -1.61 1.83
C ARG A 68 -13.39 -0.19 1.35
N CYS A 69 -12.13 0.15 1.17
CA CYS A 69 -11.71 1.50 0.83
C CYS A 69 -12.07 1.86 -0.63
N ASN A 70 -12.16 3.16 -0.91
CA ASN A 70 -12.26 3.71 -2.27
C ASN A 70 -10.97 4.43 -2.71
N GLY A 71 -9.98 4.51 -1.84
CA GLY A 71 -8.69 5.13 -2.10
C GLY A 71 -7.73 4.92 -0.94
N TYR A 72 -6.44 5.06 -1.21
CA TYR A 72 -5.40 5.00 -0.20
C TYR A 72 -4.14 5.75 -0.66
N ARG A 73 -3.34 6.19 0.32
CA ARG A 73 -2.06 6.89 0.12
C ARG A 73 -1.11 6.65 1.28
N ILE A 74 0.17 6.94 1.12
CA ILE A 74 1.13 6.96 2.23
C ILE A 74 1.15 8.33 2.89
N ASP A 75 1.00 8.35 4.21
CA ASP A 75 1.29 9.53 5.02
C ASP A 75 2.80 9.76 5.08
N LEU A 76 3.26 10.92 4.59
CA LEU A 76 4.69 11.17 4.45
C LEU A 76 5.41 11.40 5.78
N GLN A 77 4.69 11.73 6.87
CA GLN A 77 5.27 11.95 8.19
C GLN A 77 5.45 10.64 8.95
N THR A 78 4.39 9.83 8.99
CA THR A 78 4.32 8.57 9.75
C THR A 78 4.78 7.35 8.95
N LYS A 79 4.86 7.47 7.62
CA LYS A 79 5.14 6.38 6.67
C LYS A 79 4.14 5.22 6.75
N LYS A 80 2.93 5.49 7.25
CA LYS A 80 1.81 4.55 7.28
C LYS A 80 0.88 4.75 6.10
N ILE A 81 0.12 3.72 5.76
CA ILE A 81 -0.97 3.82 4.81
C ILE A 81 -2.18 4.52 5.45
N LEU A 82 -2.80 5.42 4.70
CA LEU A 82 -4.08 6.01 4.98
C LEU A 82 -5.08 5.50 3.96
N PHE A 83 -6.31 5.26 4.41
CA PHE A 83 -7.43 4.79 3.61
C PHE A 83 -8.52 5.86 3.57
N SER A 84 -9.15 6.01 2.42
CA SER A 84 -10.43 6.68 2.28
C SER A 84 -11.53 5.65 2.09
N TYR A 85 -12.70 5.91 2.67
CA TYR A 85 -13.84 5.01 2.62
C TYR A 85 -15.03 5.72 1.97
N PRO A 86 -15.92 4.99 1.29
CA PRO A 86 -17.17 5.58 0.82
C PRO A 86 -17.97 6.10 2.02
N SER A 87 -18.36 7.37 1.97
CA SER A 87 -19.28 7.95 2.95
C SER A 87 -20.72 7.72 2.49
N GLU A 88 -21.58 7.27 3.40
CA GLU A 88 -23.02 7.13 3.12
C GLU A 88 -23.72 8.50 3.01
N GLU A 89 -23.16 9.54 3.64
CA GLU A 89 -23.83 10.83 3.84
C GLU A 89 -23.41 11.94 2.88
N ASN A 90 -22.35 11.76 2.08
CA ASN A 90 -21.93 12.80 1.12
C ASN A 90 -21.05 12.24 -0.01
N PRO A 91 -21.44 12.41 -1.29
CA PRO A 91 -20.52 12.26 -2.40
C PRO A 91 -19.67 13.54 -2.51
N THR A 92 -18.88 13.85 -1.48
CA THR A 92 -17.82 14.85 -1.69
C THR A 92 -16.89 14.32 -2.78
N PRO A 93 -16.51 15.14 -3.77
CA PRO A 93 -15.63 14.68 -4.85
C PRO A 93 -14.25 14.25 -4.33
N ASP A 94 -13.82 14.80 -3.20
CA ASP A 94 -12.49 14.57 -2.63
C ASP A 94 -12.49 13.49 -1.54
N PRO A 95 -11.66 12.43 -1.66
CA PRO A 95 -11.54 11.38 -0.65
C PRO A 95 -10.89 11.91 0.64
N ILE A 96 -11.53 11.64 1.79
CA ILE A 96 -10.96 11.91 3.12
C ILE A 96 -10.10 10.71 3.54
N TYR A 97 -8.80 10.92 3.63
CA TYR A 97 -7.84 9.89 4.03
C TYR A 97 -7.65 9.85 5.55
N GLN A 98 -7.74 8.66 6.13
CA GLN A 98 -7.61 8.41 7.57
C GLN A 98 -6.86 7.10 7.84
N PRO A 99 -6.35 6.86 9.06
CA PRO A 99 -5.79 5.56 9.44
C PRO A 99 -6.80 4.41 9.26
N SER A 100 -6.33 3.16 9.35
CA SER A 100 -7.20 1.99 9.22
C SER A 100 -8.36 2.03 10.21
N LEU A 101 -9.53 1.52 9.80
CA LEU A 101 -10.69 1.44 10.70
C LEU A 101 -10.43 0.44 11.83
N THR A 102 -9.71 -0.65 11.54
CA THR A 102 -9.33 -1.64 12.54
C THR A 102 -8.51 -1.00 13.67
N GLU A 103 -7.48 -0.19 13.36
CA GLU A 103 -6.70 0.54 14.38
C GLU A 103 -7.54 1.47 15.27
N LYS A 104 -8.68 1.97 14.76
CA LYS A 104 -9.56 2.89 15.53
C LYS A 104 -10.50 2.17 16.50
N ILE A 105 -10.79 0.89 16.28
CA ILE A 105 -11.72 0.11 17.13
C ILE A 105 -11.00 -0.44 18.37
N ASP A 106 -9.71 -0.72 18.26
CA ASP A 106 -8.86 -1.28 19.33
C ASP A 106 -8.18 -0.21 20.23
N GLY A 107 -8.47 1.08 20.03
CA GLY A 107 -7.91 2.21 20.80
C GLY A 107 -8.92 2.88 21.71
#